data_AF-A0A0M1J1Y3-F1
#
_entry.id   AF-A0A0M1J1Y3-F1
#
_cell.length_a   1.000
_cell.length_b   1.000
_cell.length_c   1.000
_cell.angle_alpha   90.00
_cell.angle_beta   90.00
_cell.angle_gamma   90.00
#
_symmetry.space_group_name_H-M   'P 1'
#
loop_
_entity.id
_entity.type
_entity.pdbx_description
1 polymer ?
#
loop_
_entity_poly.entity_id
_entity_poly.type
_entity_poly.pdbx_seq_one_letter_code
_entity_poly.pdbx_strand_id
1 'polypeptide(L)'
;RVDKKQLYQNIFRTPEYFWFHPYTLEFQGFRLSKDMIYEPILDTNGMKWSNALQMYLGIHSNKLRFYSQDGKLIPTPAESAKMEHEQAEIERKRAEIERRRAEKEHEQAEIERKRAEIERRRAEKEHKQADIERKRAEALAAKLQELGIDPTTISI
;
A
#
# COMPACT_ATOMS: atom_id res chain seq x y z
N ARG A 1 33.51 8.80 -49.20
CA ARG A 1 32.43 8.63 -48.19
C ARG A 1 32.82 7.43 -47.35
N VAL A 2 33.15 7.62 -46.07
CA VAL A 2 33.49 6.50 -45.18
C VAL A 2 32.18 5.99 -44.56
N ASP A 3 31.92 4.69 -44.61
CA ASP A 3 30.79 4.10 -43.90
C ASP A 3 30.98 4.31 -42.39
N LYS A 4 29.93 4.69 -41.67
CA LYS A 4 29.96 4.86 -40.21
C LYS A 4 30.51 3.59 -39.55
N LYS A 5 30.12 2.40 -40.02
CA LYS A 5 30.63 1.14 -39.47
C LYS A 5 32.16 1.04 -39.59
N GLN A 6 32.72 1.39 -40.75
CA GLN A 6 34.17 1.39 -40.98
C GLN A 6 34.88 2.45 -40.13
N LEU A 7 34.26 3.61 -39.91
CA LEU A 7 34.78 4.67 -39.05
C LEU A 7 34.88 4.21 -37.58
N TYR A 8 33.82 3.59 -37.06
CA TYR A 8 33.81 3.03 -35.70
C TYR A 8 34.81 1.89 -35.54
N GLN A 9 35.01 1.06 -36.58
CA GLN A 9 35.97 -0.04 -36.57
C GLN A 9 37.42 0.46 -36.59
N ASN A 10 37.76 1.27 -37.59
CA ASN A 10 39.15 1.53 -37.96
C ASN A 10 39.75 2.71 -37.19
N ILE A 11 38.93 3.71 -36.85
CA ILE A 11 39.39 4.94 -36.18
C ILE A 11 39.07 4.89 -34.68
N PHE A 12 37.78 4.79 -34.32
CA PHE A 12 37.37 4.84 -32.92
C PHE A 12 37.60 3.53 -32.16
N ARG A 13 37.72 2.41 -32.89
CA ARG A 13 37.92 1.06 -32.33
C ARG A 13 36.90 0.77 -31.24
N THR A 14 35.64 1.16 -31.48
CA THR A 14 34.57 1.01 -30.49
C THR A 14 34.33 -0.48 -30.23
N PRO A 15 34.41 -0.98 -28.98
CA PRO A 15 34.35 -2.41 -28.70
C PRO A 15 33.10 -3.11 -29.20
N GLU A 16 31.95 -2.44 -29.12
CA GLU A 16 30.66 -2.94 -29.61
C GLU A 16 29.90 -1.83 -30.34
N TYR A 17 29.32 -2.16 -31.49
CA TYR A 17 28.54 -1.24 -32.32
C TYR A 17 27.17 -1.83 -32.60
N PHE A 18 26.12 -1.13 -32.17
CA PHE A 18 24.73 -1.51 -32.40
C PHE A 18 24.07 -0.50 -33.33
N TRP A 19 23.30 -0.99 -34.30
CA TRP A 19 22.47 -0.14 -35.13
C TRP A 19 21.03 -0.66 -35.14
N PHE A 20 20.10 0.28 -35.05
CA PHE A 20 18.67 0.01 -34.99
C PHE A 20 17.95 0.99 -35.94
N HIS A 21 17.08 0.45 -36.78
CA HIS A 21 16.25 1.24 -37.67
C HIS A 21 14.82 1.35 -37.11
N PRO A 22 14.32 2.54 -36.77
CA PRO A 22 13.07 2.70 -36.01
C PRO A 22 11.79 2.31 -36.77
N TYR A 23 11.82 2.28 -38.10
CA TYR A 23 10.66 1.94 -38.93
C TYR A 23 10.62 0.48 -39.39
N THR A 24 11.72 -0.03 -39.96
CA THR A 24 11.84 -1.44 -40.37
C THR A 24 12.10 -2.39 -39.21
N LEU A 25 12.46 -1.86 -38.03
CA LEU A 25 12.86 -2.61 -36.84
C LEU A 25 14.09 -3.50 -37.08
N GLU A 26 14.88 -3.22 -38.11
CA GLU A 26 16.16 -3.89 -38.30
C GLU A 26 17.10 -3.55 -37.15
N PHE A 27 17.63 -4.58 -36.52
CA PHE A 27 18.55 -4.45 -35.39
C PHE A 27 19.72 -5.40 -35.57
N GLN A 28 20.94 -4.86 -35.67
CA GLN A 28 22.15 -5.67 -35.63
C GLN A 28 23.15 -5.10 -34.62
N GLY A 29 23.93 -6.01 -34.05
CA GLY A 29 25.04 -5.70 -33.17
C GLY A 29 26.31 -6.29 -33.73
N PHE A 30 27.42 -5.61 -33.52
CA PHE A 30 28.74 -6.06 -33.92
C PHE A 30 29.71 -5.88 -32.76
N ARG A 31 30.67 -6.78 -32.63
CA ARG A 31 31.74 -6.73 -31.63
C ARG A 31 33.08 -6.72 -32.34
N LEU A 32 33.98 -5.85 -31.88
CA LEU A 32 35.33 -5.76 -32.43
C LEU A 32 36.14 -6.97 -31.96
N SER A 33 36.63 -7.77 -32.91
CA SER A 33 37.48 -8.92 -32.62
C SER A 33 38.93 -8.49 -32.34
N LYS A 34 39.77 -9.45 -31.97
CA LYS A 34 41.22 -9.21 -31.79
C LYS A 34 41.91 -8.77 -33.08
N ASP A 35 41.35 -9.16 -34.22
CA ASP A 35 41.85 -8.80 -35.55
C ASP A 35 41.38 -7.41 -36.00
N MET A 36 40.76 -6.63 -35.10
CA MET A 36 40.24 -5.28 -35.37
C MET A 36 39.12 -5.25 -36.42
N ILE A 37 38.38 -6.35 -36.54
CA ILE A 37 37.25 -6.49 -37.48
C ILE A 37 35.96 -6.70 -36.69
N TYR A 38 34.87 -6.06 -37.15
CA TYR A 38 33.55 -6.24 -36.55
C TYR A 38 32.91 -7.57 -36.95
N GLU A 39 32.64 -8.41 -35.95
CA GLU A 39 31.90 -9.66 -36.06
C GLU A 39 30.46 -9.49 -35.55
N PRO A 40 29.44 -10.12 -36.17
CA PRO A 40 28.07 -9.99 -35.73
C PRO A 40 27.84 -10.62 -34.35
N ILE A 41 27.09 -9.92 -33.49
CA ILE A 41 26.63 -10.44 -32.21
C ILE A 41 25.41 -11.33 -32.47
N LEU A 42 25.53 -12.60 -32.03
CA LEU A 42 24.47 -13.59 -32.15
C LEU A 42 23.20 -13.13 -31.47
N ASP A 43 22.09 -13.49 -32.10
CA ASP A 43 20.76 -13.26 -31.56
C ASP A 43 20.41 -14.33 -30.53
N THR A 44 19.85 -13.93 -29.39
CA THR A 44 19.30 -14.81 -28.37
C THR A 44 17.91 -14.31 -28.04
N ASN A 45 16.88 -14.99 -28.55
CA ASN A 45 15.47 -14.64 -28.36
C ASN A 45 15.11 -13.19 -28.76
N GLY A 46 15.64 -12.71 -29.88
CA GLY A 46 15.43 -11.33 -30.37
C GLY A 46 16.27 -10.28 -29.64
N MET A 47 17.24 -10.71 -28.83
CA MET A 47 18.11 -9.86 -28.03
C MET A 47 19.59 -10.12 -28.35
N LYS A 48 20.43 -9.11 -28.14
CA LYS A 48 21.89 -9.16 -28.36
C LYS A 48 22.62 -8.77 -27.10
N TRP A 49 23.52 -9.64 -26.63
CA TRP A 49 24.28 -9.40 -25.41
C TRP A 49 25.42 -8.40 -25.63
N SER A 50 25.49 -7.37 -24.78
CA SER A 50 26.61 -6.43 -24.70
C SER A 50 27.54 -6.79 -23.56
N ASN A 51 28.81 -7.07 -23.87
CA ASN A 51 29.84 -7.29 -22.85
C ASN A 51 30.22 -5.98 -22.16
N ALA A 52 30.14 -4.84 -22.85
CA ALA A 52 30.48 -3.56 -22.25
C ALA A 52 29.44 -3.12 -21.20
N LEU A 53 28.16 -3.36 -21.50
CA LEU A 53 27.05 -2.94 -20.66
C LEU A 53 26.56 -4.02 -19.68
N GLN A 54 27.02 -5.27 -19.84
CA GLN A 54 26.57 -6.44 -19.05
C GLN A 54 25.04 -6.58 -19.08
N MET A 55 24.45 -6.34 -20.25
CA MET A 55 23.00 -6.37 -20.46
C MET A 55 22.69 -6.76 -21.91
N TYR A 56 21.46 -7.22 -22.12
CA TYR A 56 20.91 -7.48 -23.44
C TYR A 56 20.28 -6.21 -24.02
N LEU A 57 20.42 -6.03 -25.33
CA LEU A 57 19.70 -5.04 -26.11
C LEU A 57 18.69 -5.76 -26.99
N GLY A 58 17.45 -5.30 -27.02
CA GLY A 58 16.40 -5.89 -27.83
C GLY A 58 15.33 -4.87 -28.21
N ILE A 59 14.40 -5.30 -29.06
CA ILE A 59 13.28 -4.44 -29.49
C ILE A 59 12.05 -4.77 -28.65
N HIS A 60 11.50 -3.75 -28.00
CA HIS A 60 10.25 -3.83 -27.27
C HIS A 60 9.37 -2.64 -27.60
N SER A 61 8.10 -2.89 -27.98
CA SER A 61 7.15 -1.84 -28.36
C SER A 61 7.74 -0.87 -29.40
N ASN A 62 8.36 -1.41 -30.45
CA ASN A 62 9.01 -0.68 -31.54
C ASN A 62 10.17 0.25 -31.13
N LYS A 63 10.77 0.03 -29.96
CA LYS A 63 11.91 0.79 -29.46
C LYS A 63 13.04 -0.13 -29.06
N LEU A 64 14.28 0.33 -29.26
CA LEU A 64 15.46 -0.31 -28.67
C LEU A 64 15.41 -0.14 -27.14
N ARG A 65 15.52 -1.25 -26.42
CA ARG A 65 15.41 -1.32 -24.96
C ARG A 65 16.50 -2.21 -24.37
N PHE A 66 16.79 -1.95 -23.10
CA PHE A 66 17.72 -2.75 -22.30
C PHE A 66 16.99 -3.83 -21.53
N TYR A 67 17.64 -4.99 -21.43
CA TYR A 67 17.20 -6.14 -20.68
C TYR A 67 18.34 -6.60 -19.78
N SER A 68 17.99 -6.95 -18.56
CA SER A 68 18.88 -7.52 -17.55
C SER A 68 19.44 -8.89 -17.99
N GLN A 69 20.45 -9.39 -17.29
CA GLN A 69 21.09 -10.68 -17.58
C GLN A 69 20.12 -11.88 -17.50
N ASP A 70 19.06 -11.77 -16.69
CA ASP A 70 17.95 -12.74 -16.61
C ASP A 70 16.87 -12.52 -17.68
N GLY A 71 17.09 -11.61 -18.63
CA GLY A 71 16.20 -11.37 -19.76
C GLY A 71 14.98 -10.51 -19.43
N LYS A 72 14.93 -9.86 -18.26
CA LYS A 72 13.82 -8.95 -17.90
C LYS A 72 14.06 -7.55 -18.45
N LEU A 73 13.01 -6.93 -18.99
CA LEU A 73 13.03 -5.57 -19.47
C LEU A 73 13.41 -4.59 -18.35
N ILE A 74 14.44 -3.78 -18.59
CA ILE A 74 14.84 -2.73 -17.66
C ILE A 74 13.91 -1.51 -17.90
N PRO A 75 13.20 -1.04 -16.87
CA PRO A 75 12.38 0.15 -17.00
C PRO A 75 13.25 1.38 -17.27
N THR A 76 12.71 2.33 -18.03
CA THR A 76 13.30 3.67 -18.11
C THR A 76 13.11 4.40 -16.79
N PRO A 77 13.92 5.42 -16.47
CA PRO A 77 13.73 6.22 -15.26
C PRO A 77 12.31 6.78 -15.11
N ALA A 78 11.68 7.18 -16.22
CA ALA A 78 10.30 7.67 -16.23
C ALA A 78 9.28 6.56 -15.93
N GLU A 79 9.49 5.34 -16.44
CA GLU A 79 8.64 4.19 -16.11
C GLU A 79 8.80 3.78 -14.64
N SER A 80 10.03 3.73 -14.12
CA SER A 80 10.28 3.47 -12.69
C SER A 80 9.61 4.51 -11.80
N ALA A 81 9.78 5.80 -12.09
CA ALA A 81 9.15 6.88 -11.33
C ALA A 81 7.61 6.78 -11.36
N LYS A 82 7.03 6.39 -12.51
CA LYS A 82 5.59 6.16 -12.62
C LYS A 82 5.13 4.97 -11.76
N MET A 83 5.86 3.86 -11.79
CA MET A 83 5.57 2.69 -10.96
C MET A 83 5.65 3.01 -9.47
N GLU A 84 6.69 3.74 -9.04
CA GLU A 84 6.85 4.19 -7.65
C GLU A 84 5.70 5.11 -7.23
N HIS A 85 5.33 6.07 -8.07
CA HIS A 85 4.19 6.96 -7.80
C HIS A 85 2.87 6.19 -7.67
N GLU A 86 2.60 5.24 -8.58
CA GLU A 86 1.41 4.40 -8.51
C GLU A 86 1.39 3.55 -7.22
N GLN A 87 2.53 2.99 -6.83
CA GLN A 87 2.67 2.24 -5.57
C GLN A 87 2.42 3.13 -4.36
N ALA A 88 3.01 4.32 -4.31
CA ALA A 88 2.80 5.29 -3.23
C ALA A 88 1.33 5.70 -3.11
N GLU A 89 0.63 5.91 -4.23
CA GLU A 89 -0.80 6.22 -4.23
C GLU A 89 -1.66 5.05 -3.75
N ILE A 90 -1.29 3.81 -4.10
CA ILE A 90 -1.96 2.60 -3.58
C ILE A 90 -1.78 2.49 -2.07
N GLU A 91 -0.56 2.68 -1.58
CA GLU A 91 -0.25 2.64 -0.14
C GLU A 91 -1.01 3.72 0.62
N ARG A 92 -1.01 4.95 0.10
CA ARG A 92 -1.79 6.07 0.67
C ARG A 92 -3.27 5.75 0.76
N LYS A 93 -3.86 5.17 -0.29
CA LYS A 93 -5.28 4.76 -0.28
C LYS A 93 -5.56 3.68 0.76
N ARG A 94 -4.64 2.72 0.93
CA ARG A 94 -4.76 1.68 1.97
C ARG A 94 -4.72 2.29 3.37
N ALA A 95 -3.77 3.18 3.63
CA ALA A 95 -3.66 3.89 4.90
C ALA A 95 -4.92 4.74 5.20
N GLU A 96 -5.50 5.39 4.19
CA GLU A 96 -6.75 6.15 4.37
C GLU A 96 -7.94 5.24 4.71
N ILE A 97 -8.05 4.07 4.05
CA ILE A 97 -9.10 3.09 4.34
C ILE A 97 -8.97 2.57 5.77
N GLU A 98 -7.75 2.24 6.20
CA GLU A 98 -7.48 1.77 7.56
C GLU A 98 -7.83 2.84 8.60
N ARG A 99 -7.40 4.09 8.39
CA ARG A 99 -7.74 5.21 9.26
C ARG A 99 -9.26 5.40 9.37
N ARG A 100 -9.99 5.36 8.26
CA ARG A 100 -11.46 5.46 8.27
C ARG A 100 -12.13 4.32 9.04
N ARG A 101 -11.56 3.11 9.02
CA ARG A 101 -12.07 1.98 9.82
C ARG A 101 -11.84 2.23 11.30
N ALA A 102 -10.63 2.66 11.67
CA ALA A 102 -10.30 3.00 13.05
C ALA A 102 -11.18 4.15 13.59
N GLU A 103 -11.44 5.19 12.79
CA GLU A 103 -12.34 6.29 13.15
C GLU A 103 -13.77 5.79 13.41
N LYS A 104 -14.30 4.90 12.56
CA LYS A 104 -15.63 4.30 12.75
C LYS A 104 -15.71 3.43 14.00
N GLU A 105 -14.69 2.63 14.26
CA GLU A 105 -14.62 1.79 15.46
C GLU A 105 -14.56 2.66 16.73
N HIS A 106 -13.76 3.72 16.70
CA HIS A 106 -13.69 4.69 17.79
C HIS A 106 -15.05 5.36 18.03
N GLU A 107 -15.76 5.78 16.97
CA GLU A 107 -17.08 6.37 17.09
C GLU A 107 -18.10 5.38 17.70
N GLN A 108 -18.05 4.11 17.30
CA GLN A 108 -18.91 3.06 17.88
C GLN A 108 -18.62 2.85 19.37
N ALA A 109 -17.33 2.78 19.75
CA ALA A 109 -16.91 2.65 21.14
C ALA A 109 -17.38 3.83 21.99
N GLU A 110 -17.32 5.06 21.46
CA GLU A 110 -17.82 6.26 22.15
C GLU A 110 -19.35 6.24 22.32
N ILE A 111 -20.09 5.77 21.31
CA ILE A 111 -21.54 5.59 21.42
C ILE A 111 -21.88 4.56 22.50
N GLU A 112 -21.19 3.42 22.53
CA GLU A 112 -21.38 2.38 23.53
C GLU A 112 -21.08 2.89 24.94
N ARG A 113 -19.96 3.60 25.13
CA ARG A 113 -19.60 4.24 26.41
C ARG A 113 -20.70 5.17 26.91
N LYS A 114 -21.23 6.04 26.03
CA LYS A 114 -22.32 6.95 26.39
C LYS A 114 -23.59 6.21 26.80
N ARG A 115 -23.93 5.11 26.12
CA ARG A 115 -25.08 4.27 26.49
C ARG A 115 -24.89 3.64 27.88
N ALA A 116 -23.71 3.09 28.14
CA ALA A 116 -23.38 2.50 29.43
C ALA A 116 -23.37 3.55 30.58
N GLU A 117 -22.99 4.79 30.30
CA GLU A 117 -23.07 5.88 31.27
C GLU A 117 -24.52 6.27 31.59
N ILE A 118 -25.37 6.36 30.57
CA ILE A 118 -26.80 6.67 30.73
C ILE A 118 -27.49 5.58 31.56
N GLU A 119 -27.21 4.31 31.26
CA GLU A 119 -27.76 3.17 32.00
C GLU A 119 -27.32 3.20 33.47
N ARG A 120 -26.03 3.41 33.74
CA ARG A 120 -25.53 3.55 35.11
C ARG A 120 -26.20 4.69 35.87
N ARG A 121 -26.41 5.84 35.24
CA ARG A 121 -27.13 6.97 35.86
C ARG A 121 -28.59 6.63 36.17
N ARG A 122 -29.26 5.81 35.35
CA ARG A 122 -30.63 5.36 35.62
C ARG A 122 -30.68 4.42 36.82
N ALA A 123 -29.80 3.41 36.84
CA ALA A 123 -29.69 2.48 37.96
C ALA A 123 -29.36 3.20 39.27
N GLU A 124 -28.47 4.19 39.25
CA GLU A 124 -28.13 4.99 40.45
C GLU A 124 -29.33 5.82 40.95
N LYS A 125 -30.13 6.39 40.04
CA LYS A 125 -31.36 7.11 40.41
C LYS A 125 -32.40 6.18 41.02
N GLU A 126 -32.58 5.00 40.44
CA GLU A 126 -33.51 3.99 40.95
C GLU A 126 -33.10 3.51 42.34
N HIS A 127 -31.81 3.22 42.55
CA HIS A 127 -31.28 2.85 43.87
C HIS A 127 -31.52 3.96 44.90
N LYS A 128 -31.27 5.23 44.55
CA LYS A 128 -31.54 6.38 45.42
C LYS A 128 -33.02 6.49 45.77
N GLN A 129 -33.91 6.24 44.81
CA GLN A 129 -35.36 6.29 45.04
C GLN A 129 -35.81 5.17 45.99
N ALA A 130 -35.32 3.95 45.78
CA ALA A 130 -35.60 2.81 46.65
C ALA A 130 -35.10 3.03 48.09
N ASP A 131 -33.91 3.62 48.26
CA ASP A 131 -33.39 3.98 49.59
C ASP A 131 -34.26 5.03 50.30
N ILE A 132 -34.77 6.02 49.55
CA ILE A 132 -35.66 7.05 50.09
C ILE A 132 -36.99 6.42 50.53
N GLU A 133 -37.56 5.56 49.69
CA GLU A 133 -38.81 4.87 49.98
C GLU A 133 -38.67 3.96 51.21
N ARG A 134 -37.60 3.17 51.30
CA ARG A 134 -37.29 2.34 52.47
C ARG A 134 -37.22 3.18 53.75
N LYS A 135 -36.47 4.29 53.73
CA LYS A 135 -36.36 5.19 54.89
C LYS A 135 -37.71 5.80 55.29
N ARG A 136 -38.56 6.13 54.33
CA ARG A 136 -39.92 6.66 54.61
C ARG A 136 -40.81 5.59 55.24
N ALA A 137 -40.78 4.36 54.71
CA ALA A 137 -41.53 3.24 55.26
C ALA A 137 -41.08 2.91 56.70
N GLU A 138 -39.76 2.88 56.95
CA GLU A 138 -39.20 2.70 58.30
C GLU A 138 -39.65 3.80 59.26
N ALA A 139 -39.59 5.08 58.84
CA ALA A 139 -40.02 6.20 59.67
C ALA A 139 -41.53 6.17 59.97
N LEU A 140 -42.35 5.79 58.98
CA LEU A 140 -43.80 5.64 59.17
C LEU A 140 -44.11 4.51 60.15
N ALA A 141 -43.45 3.36 60.00
CA ALA A 141 -43.61 2.22 60.91
C ALA A 141 -43.24 2.59 62.35
N ALA A 142 -42.12 3.29 62.55
CA ALA A 142 -41.71 3.79 63.86
C ALA A 142 -42.74 4.75 64.46
N LYS A 143 -43.33 5.64 63.64
CA LYS A 143 -44.36 6.59 64.07
C LYS A 143 -45.67 5.90 64.49
N LEU A 144 -46.08 4.85 63.77
CA LEU A 144 -47.27 4.06 64.10
C LEU A 144 -47.09 3.29 65.42
N GLN A 145 -45.91 2.72 65.65
CA GLN A 145 -45.57 2.07 66.92
C GLN A 145 -45.59 3.05 68.10
N GLU A 146 -45.08 4.28 67.92
CA GLU A 146 -45.14 5.34 68.93
C GLU A 146 -46.58 5.71 69.34
N LEU A 147 -47.53 5.60 68.41
CA LEU A 147 -48.97 5.86 68.63
C LEU A 147 -49.74 4.63 69.17
N GLY A 148 -49.06 3.51 69.45
CA GLY A 148 -49.67 2.31 70.03
C GLY A 148 -50.47 1.45 69.04
N ILE A 149 -50.27 1.64 67.73
CA ILE A 149 -50.89 0.86 66.67
C ILE A 149 -49.86 -0.14 66.14
N ASP A 150 -50.10 -1.43 66.30
CA ASP A 150 -49.18 -2.47 65.85
C ASP A 150 -49.24 -2.59 64.32
N PRO A 151 -48.17 -2.23 63.58
CA PRO A 151 -48.20 -2.16 62.11
C PRO A 151 -48.44 -3.51 61.43
N THR A 152 -48.36 -4.63 62.16
CA THR A 152 -48.66 -5.98 61.66
C THR A 152 -50.15 -6.34 61.70
N THR A 153 -50.99 -5.53 62.34
CA THR A 153 -52.44 -5.77 62.48
C THR A 153 -53.31 -5.04 61.45
N ILE A 154 -52.73 -4.11 60.68
CA ILE A 154 -53.40 -3.42 59.58
C ILE A 154 -52.96 -4.09 58.27
N SER A 155 -53.59 -5.22 57.93
CA SER A 155 -53.51 -5.78 56.58
C SER A 155 -54.61 -5.15 55.71
N ILE A 156 -54.22 -4.62 54.55
CA ILE A 156 -55.11 -4.37 53.39
C ILE A 156 -54.92 -5.53 52.42
#